data_AF-A0A543I422-F1
#
_entry.id   AF-A0A543I422-F1
#
_cell.length_a   1.000
_cell.length_b   1.000
_cell.length_c   1.000
_cell.angle_alpha   90.00
_cell.angle_beta   90.00
_cell.angle_gamma   90.00
#
_symmetry.space_group_name_H-M   'P 1'
#
loop_
_entity.id
_entity.type
_entity.pdbx_description
1 polymer ?
#
loop_
_entity_poly.entity_id
_entity_poly.type
_entity_poly.pdbx_seq_one_letter_code
_entity_poly.pdbx_strand_id
1 'polypeptide(L)'
;MNERDPTPPNTPPEQPTATPPLTQSAKHAAEATERAPGRLESDFDSAFTVFRSYCWNKESTIDIEDAFHAAYWGDFPDRKAFLDSYLDTLDWEPSIAHTMNRLGIPDEALHWDYIALYHRATENFEFYDANGVVHVFLK
;
A
#
# COMPACT_ATOMS: atom_id res chain seq x y z
N MET A 1 46.52 26.24 50.41
CA MET A 1 46.38 24.78 50.26
C MET A 1 44.91 24.43 50.44
N ASN A 2 44.33 23.80 49.42
CA ASN A 2 42.98 23.22 49.22
C ASN A 2 42.74 23.34 47.70
N GLU A 3 43.18 22.42 46.84
CA GLU A 3 42.57 21.13 46.46
C GLU A 3 41.12 21.20 45.93
N ARG A 4 40.99 20.96 44.59
CA ARG A 4 39.99 20.14 43.86
C ARG A 4 38.51 20.54 43.91
N ASP A 5 37.64 20.43 42.90
CA ASP A 5 37.60 20.09 41.46
C ASP A 5 36.18 20.55 40.96
N PRO A 6 35.68 20.30 39.73
CA PRO A 6 35.00 21.30 38.91
C PRO A 6 33.47 21.17 38.90
N THR A 7 32.76 22.28 38.80
CA THR A 7 31.31 22.29 38.57
C THR A 7 31.01 22.03 37.08
N PRO A 8 30.07 21.13 36.74
CA PRO A 8 29.74 20.81 35.34
C PRO A 8 28.92 21.94 34.68
N PRO A 9 28.95 22.09 33.35
CA PRO A 9 28.06 23.00 32.64
C PRO A 9 26.63 22.45 32.58
N ASN A 10 25.66 23.30 32.91
CA ASN A 10 24.22 23.06 32.77
C ASN A 10 23.85 22.82 31.30
N THR A 11 23.43 21.61 30.95
CA THR A 11 22.73 21.27 29.70
C THR A 11 21.22 21.39 29.93
N PRO A 12 20.45 22.08 29.07
CA PRO A 12 18.99 22.05 29.13
C PRO A 12 18.46 20.65 28.77
N PRO A 13 17.35 20.16 29.37
CA PRO A 13 16.75 18.90 28.97
C PRO A 13 16.08 19.01 27.59
N GLU A 14 16.59 18.26 26.62
CA GLU A 14 15.92 17.99 25.33
C GLU A 14 14.58 17.28 25.60
N GLN A 15 13.49 17.85 25.07
CA GLN A 15 12.20 17.17 24.95
C GLN A 15 12.33 15.96 24.02
N PRO A 16 11.69 14.81 24.32
CA PRO A 16 11.59 13.72 23.38
C PRO A 16 10.74 14.16 22.18
N THR A 17 11.41 14.41 21.06
CA THR A 17 10.75 14.59 19.76
C THR A 17 10.22 13.23 19.31
N ALA A 18 8.90 13.13 19.19
CA ALA A 18 8.21 11.95 18.70
C ALA A 18 8.83 11.44 17.39
N THR A 19 9.22 10.17 17.37
CA THR A 19 9.59 9.46 16.15
C THR A 19 8.32 9.18 15.34
N PRO A 20 8.16 9.71 14.11
CA PRO A 20 7.17 9.17 13.19
C PRO A 20 7.61 7.77 12.75
N PRO A 21 6.68 6.80 12.60
CA PRO A 21 7.02 5.46 12.13
C PRO A 21 7.52 5.48 10.69
N LEU A 22 8.39 4.51 10.42
CA LEU A 22 9.18 4.27 9.21
C LEU A 22 8.44 4.58 7.90
N THR A 23 8.97 5.56 7.19
CA THR A 23 8.69 5.86 5.78
C THR A 23 8.90 4.60 4.93
N GLN A 24 7.82 4.11 4.32
CA GLN A 24 7.88 3.14 3.22
C GLN A 24 8.73 3.73 2.08
N SER A 25 9.83 3.03 1.81
CA SER A 25 10.64 3.00 0.58
C SER A 25 10.61 4.22 -0.35
N ALA A 26 11.29 5.29 0.07
CA ALA A 26 11.79 6.35 -0.81
C ALA A 26 13.31 6.20 -1.03
N LYS A 27 13.77 5.08 -1.60
CA LYS A 27 15.22 4.81 -1.76
C LYS A 27 15.71 4.26 -3.11
N HIS A 28 14.95 4.39 -4.20
CA HIS A 28 15.50 4.19 -5.54
C HIS A 28 15.03 5.28 -6.51
N ALA A 29 15.45 6.51 -6.24
CA ALA A 29 15.50 7.55 -7.26
C ALA A 29 16.87 7.50 -7.95
N ALA A 30 16.86 7.64 -9.27
CA ALA A 30 17.96 8.10 -10.13
C ALA A 30 19.04 7.09 -10.58
N GLU A 31 18.71 6.18 -11.51
CA GLU A 31 19.60 5.71 -12.61
C GLU A 31 18.92 4.71 -13.57
N ALA A 32 17.77 5.05 -14.16
CA ALA A 32 17.10 4.20 -15.16
C ALA A 32 16.61 5.02 -16.37
N THR A 33 17.53 5.74 -17.01
CA THR A 33 17.29 6.32 -18.33
C THR A 33 17.44 5.21 -19.38
N GLU A 34 16.35 4.84 -20.06
CA GLU A 34 16.27 4.04 -21.31
C GLU A 34 16.55 2.51 -21.28
N ARG A 35 16.44 1.79 -20.15
CA ARG A 35 16.59 0.31 -20.15
C ARG A 35 15.74 -0.43 -19.11
N ALA A 36 14.42 -0.55 -19.27
CA ALA A 36 13.71 -1.55 -18.45
C ALA A 36 12.37 -2.16 -18.96
N PRO A 37 11.85 -1.98 -20.20
CA PRO A 37 10.56 -2.61 -20.53
C PRO A 37 10.67 -4.15 -20.49
N GLY A 38 11.85 -4.70 -20.78
CA GLY A 38 12.10 -6.15 -20.73
C GLY A 38 12.19 -6.76 -19.32
N ARG A 39 12.34 -5.97 -18.25
CA ARG A 39 12.35 -6.50 -16.87
C ARG A 39 10.93 -6.67 -16.34
N LEU A 40 10.05 -5.70 -16.57
CA LEU A 40 8.64 -5.82 -16.23
C LEU A 40 7.91 -6.91 -17.02
N GLU A 41 8.25 -7.09 -18.30
CA GLU A 41 7.76 -8.23 -19.09
C GLU A 41 8.23 -9.59 -18.54
N SER A 42 9.35 -9.68 -17.80
CA SER A 42 9.76 -10.92 -17.13
C SER A 42 9.12 -11.11 -15.76
N ASP A 43 9.04 -10.04 -14.97
CA ASP A 43 8.64 -10.13 -13.55
C ASP A 43 7.12 -10.05 -13.36
N PHE A 44 6.40 -9.38 -14.27
CA PHE A 44 4.96 -9.09 -14.18
C PHE A 44 4.21 -9.32 -15.50
N ASP A 45 4.72 -10.20 -16.36
CA ASP A 45 4.33 -10.34 -17.79
C ASP A 45 2.82 -10.13 -18.05
N SER A 46 1.95 -10.85 -17.33
CA SER A 46 0.50 -10.73 -17.54
C SER A 46 -0.09 -9.42 -17.02
N ALA A 47 0.30 -8.96 -15.82
CA ALA A 47 -0.19 -7.70 -15.26
C ALA A 47 0.30 -6.50 -16.08
N PHE A 48 1.56 -6.49 -16.50
CA PHE A 48 2.13 -5.44 -17.35
C PHE A 48 1.47 -5.42 -18.73
N THR A 49 1.21 -6.59 -19.31
CA THR A 49 0.45 -6.70 -20.57
C THR A 49 -0.95 -6.10 -20.43
N VAL A 50 -1.67 -6.44 -19.36
CA VAL A 50 -3.01 -5.89 -19.08
C VAL A 50 -2.95 -4.37 -18.90
N PHE A 51 -2.03 -3.87 -18.09
CA PHE A 51 -1.82 -2.44 -17.89
C PHE A 51 -1.59 -1.71 -19.22
N ARG A 52 -0.68 -2.23 -20.04
CA ARG A 52 -0.37 -1.66 -21.36
C ARG A 52 -1.57 -1.68 -22.32
N SER A 53 -2.45 -2.66 -22.21
CA SER A 53 -3.64 -2.80 -23.05
C SER A 53 -4.81 -1.92 -22.62
N TYR A 54 -5.00 -1.72 -21.33
CA TYR A 54 -6.24 -1.13 -20.79
C TYR A 54 -6.06 0.17 -20.01
N CYS A 55 -4.94 0.35 -19.32
CA CYS A 55 -4.71 1.50 -18.43
C CYS A 55 -3.75 2.54 -19.07
N TRP A 56 -2.80 2.09 -19.89
CA TRP A 56 -1.77 2.97 -20.45
C TRP A 56 -2.28 3.86 -21.59
N ASN A 57 -2.20 5.18 -21.40
CA ASN A 57 -2.36 6.13 -22.49
C ASN A 57 -1.01 6.37 -23.19
N LYS A 58 -0.93 6.00 -24.47
CA LYS A 58 0.27 6.16 -25.31
C LYS A 58 0.70 7.61 -25.54
N GLU A 59 -0.16 8.58 -25.24
CA GLU A 59 0.16 10.01 -25.31
C GLU A 59 0.75 10.56 -24.00
N SER A 60 0.86 9.74 -22.95
CA SER A 60 1.46 10.12 -21.67
C SER A 60 2.95 10.44 -21.85
N THR A 61 3.40 11.51 -21.21
CA THR A 61 4.83 11.89 -21.14
C THR A 61 5.56 11.21 -19.99
N ILE A 62 4.85 10.45 -19.16
CA ILE A 62 5.41 9.68 -18.04
C ILE A 62 6.06 8.41 -18.61
N ASP A 63 7.07 7.87 -17.94
CA ASP A 63 7.59 6.56 -18.29
C ASP A 63 6.56 5.46 -17.98
N ILE A 64 6.40 4.50 -18.89
CA ILE A 64 5.36 3.45 -18.76
C ILE A 64 5.58 2.56 -17.54
N GLU A 65 6.83 2.37 -17.11
CA GLU A 65 7.18 1.53 -15.97
C GLU A 65 6.88 2.23 -14.66
N ASP A 66 7.26 3.51 -14.56
CA ASP A 66 6.90 4.35 -13.42
C ASP A 66 5.38 4.43 -13.27
N ALA A 67 4.65 4.56 -14.39
CA ALA A 67 3.21 4.54 -14.38
C ALA A 67 2.62 3.19 -13.98
N PHE A 68 3.20 2.07 -14.43
CA PHE A 68 2.80 0.75 -13.98
C PHE A 68 2.99 0.61 -12.47
N HIS A 69 4.17 0.94 -11.94
CA HIS A 69 4.43 0.81 -10.51
C HIS A 69 3.59 1.75 -9.66
N ALA A 70 3.23 2.92 -10.17
CA ALA A 70 2.33 3.85 -9.49
C ALA A 70 0.87 3.36 -9.47
N ALA A 71 0.43 2.64 -10.52
CA ALA A 71 -0.95 2.17 -10.64
C ALA A 71 -1.15 0.76 -10.09
N TYR A 72 -0.17 -0.13 -10.22
CA TYR A 72 -0.32 -1.54 -9.89
C TYR A 72 -0.46 -1.75 -8.39
N TRP A 73 -1.60 -2.33 -8.00
CA TRP A 73 -1.88 -2.65 -6.61
C TRP A 73 -1.47 -4.08 -6.28
N GLY A 74 -1.83 -5.04 -7.12
CA GLY A 74 -1.49 -6.44 -6.90
C GLY A 74 -2.33 -7.44 -7.70
N ASP A 75 -1.96 -8.71 -7.54
CA ASP A 75 -2.57 -9.87 -8.16
C ASP A 75 -3.31 -10.71 -7.13
N PHE A 76 -4.54 -11.10 -7.45
CA PHE A 76 -5.39 -11.85 -6.54
C PHE A 76 -6.03 -13.05 -7.26
N PRO A 77 -6.25 -14.18 -6.57
CA PRO A 77 -6.91 -15.34 -7.17
C PRO A 77 -8.38 -15.05 -7.54
N ASP A 78 -9.04 -14.17 -6.80
CA ASP A 78 -10.37 -13.67 -7.09
C ASP A 78 -10.59 -12.28 -6.44
N ARG A 79 -11.73 -11.66 -6.75
CA ARG A 79 -12.08 -10.34 -6.22
C ARG A 79 -12.33 -10.35 -4.72
N LYS A 80 -12.75 -11.48 -4.14
CA LYS A 80 -12.97 -11.58 -2.69
C LYS A 80 -11.62 -11.53 -1.97
N ALA A 81 -10.61 -12.23 -2.46
CA ALA A 81 -9.26 -12.18 -1.92
C ALA A 81 -8.67 -10.77 -1.96
N PHE A 82 -8.95 -9.99 -3.03
CA PHE A 82 -8.64 -8.56 -3.04
C PHE A 82 -9.37 -7.81 -1.91
N LEU A 83 -10.69 -8.00 -1.76
CA LEU A 83 -11.47 -7.29 -0.76
C LEU A 83 -11.03 -7.63 0.67
N ASP A 84 -10.75 -8.90 0.95
CA ASP A 84 -10.20 -9.32 2.24
C ASP A 84 -8.88 -8.59 2.52
N SER A 85 -7.94 -8.60 1.56
CA SER A 85 -6.67 -7.89 1.69
C SER A 85 -6.86 -6.37 1.83
N TYR A 86 -7.84 -5.78 1.14
CA TYR A 86 -8.12 -4.35 1.23
C TYR A 86 -8.70 -3.97 2.60
N LEU A 87 -9.59 -4.80 3.16
CA LEU A 87 -10.10 -4.60 4.52
C LEU A 87 -8.97 -4.64 5.56
N ASP A 88 -8.02 -5.57 5.38
CA ASP A 88 -6.86 -5.69 6.26
C ASP A 88 -5.98 -4.42 6.22
N THR A 89 -5.74 -3.85 5.02
CA THR A 89 -4.96 -2.60 4.90
C THR A 89 -5.58 -1.39 5.60
N LEU A 90 -6.88 -1.46 5.91
CA LEU A 90 -7.62 -0.40 6.58
C LEU A 90 -7.71 -0.59 8.09
N ASP A 91 -7.08 -1.64 8.64
CA ASP A 91 -7.12 -1.99 10.07
C ASP A 91 -8.56 -2.04 10.61
N TRP A 92 -9.51 -2.46 9.77
CA TRP A 92 -10.92 -2.50 10.13
C TRP A 92 -11.23 -3.60 11.14
N GLU A 93 -10.59 -4.75 11.02
CA GLU A 93 -10.81 -5.89 11.90
C GLU A 93 -10.48 -5.56 13.38
N PRO A 94 -9.31 -5.01 13.74
CA PRO A 94 -9.04 -4.56 15.11
C PRO A 94 -10.04 -3.51 15.62
N SER A 95 -10.43 -2.57 14.75
CA SER A 95 -11.34 -1.46 15.08
C SER A 95 -12.76 -1.95 15.39
N ILE A 96 -13.24 -2.93 14.62
CA ILE A 96 -14.56 -3.53 14.80
C ILE A 96 -14.56 -4.48 15.99
N ALA A 97 -13.53 -5.30 16.15
CA ALA A 97 -13.40 -6.21 17.29
C ALA A 97 -13.46 -5.48 18.64
N HIS A 98 -12.82 -4.30 18.75
CA HIS A 98 -12.93 -3.47 19.95
C HIS A 98 -14.38 -3.04 20.23
N THR A 99 -15.10 -2.63 19.19
CA THR A 99 -16.49 -2.18 19.31
C THR A 99 -17.44 -3.34 19.63
N MET A 100 -17.26 -4.49 19.00
CA MET A 100 -18.07 -5.70 19.24
C MET A 100 -17.91 -6.19 20.67
N ASN A 101 -16.68 -6.29 21.17
CA ASN A 101 -16.40 -6.66 22.56
C ASN A 101 -17.06 -5.68 23.55
N ARG A 102 -16.98 -4.38 23.28
CA ARG A 102 -17.60 -3.36 24.13
C ARG A 102 -19.13 -3.46 24.18
N LEU A 103 -19.76 -3.89 23.08
CA LEU A 103 -21.21 -3.99 22.94
C LEU A 103 -21.76 -5.40 23.22
N GLY A 104 -20.89 -6.37 23.49
CA GLY A 104 -21.27 -7.77 23.70
C GLY A 104 -21.85 -8.43 22.45
N ILE A 105 -21.45 -7.97 21.25
CA ILE A 105 -21.90 -8.55 19.97
C ILE A 105 -21.01 -9.77 19.70
N PRO A 106 -21.60 -10.96 19.44
CA PRO A 106 -20.83 -12.15 19.12
C PRO A 106 -20.18 -12.02 17.73
N ASP A 107 -19.00 -12.60 17.55
CA ASP A 107 -18.22 -12.51 16.31
C ASP A 107 -19.00 -13.06 15.10
N GLU A 108 -19.83 -14.09 15.31
CA GLU A 108 -20.63 -14.69 14.25
C GLU A 108 -21.75 -13.78 13.73
N ALA A 109 -22.08 -12.69 14.44
CA ALA A 109 -23.08 -11.72 13.98
C ALA A 109 -22.50 -10.74 12.95
N LEU A 110 -21.18 -10.69 12.77
CA LEU A 110 -20.55 -9.84 11.78
C LEU A 110 -20.51 -10.56 10.42
N HIS A 111 -21.17 -9.96 9.44
CA HIS A 111 -21.09 -10.39 8.06
C HIS A 111 -20.73 -9.20 7.18
N TRP A 112 -19.63 -9.33 6.46
CA TRP A 112 -19.23 -8.33 5.48
C TRP A 112 -20.15 -8.39 4.26
N ASP A 113 -20.73 -7.24 3.91
CA ASP A 113 -21.40 -7.07 2.62
C ASP A 113 -20.34 -6.86 1.53
N TYR A 114 -19.85 -7.98 0.98
CA TYR A 114 -18.85 -7.96 -0.08
C TYR A 114 -19.36 -7.29 -1.37
N ILE A 115 -20.67 -7.21 -1.59
CA ILE A 115 -21.23 -6.53 -2.77
C ILE A 115 -21.05 -5.03 -2.59
N ALA A 116 -21.43 -4.49 -1.43
CA ALA A 116 -21.24 -3.09 -1.11
C ALA A 116 -19.76 -2.70 -1.11
N LEU A 117 -18.89 -3.55 -0.53
CA LEU A 117 -17.44 -3.34 -0.53
C LEU A 117 -16.87 -3.34 -1.94
N TYR A 118 -17.30 -4.27 -2.80
CA TYR A 118 -16.88 -4.31 -4.20
C TYR A 118 -17.29 -3.03 -4.93
N HIS A 119 -18.54 -2.61 -4.81
CA HIS A 119 -19.02 -1.35 -5.40
C HIS A 119 -18.16 -0.16 -4.97
N ARG A 120 -17.85 -0.07 -3.67
CA ARG A 120 -16.97 0.99 -3.14
C ARG A 120 -15.56 0.90 -3.70
N ALA A 121 -15.00 -0.29 -3.81
CA ALA A 121 -13.66 -0.49 -4.35
C ALA A 121 -13.57 -0.04 -5.82
N THR A 122 -14.60 -0.31 -6.64
CA THR A 122 -14.62 0.10 -8.05
C THR A 122 -14.60 1.61 -8.28
N GLU A 123 -14.78 2.43 -7.24
CA GLU A 123 -14.59 3.89 -7.34
C GLU A 123 -13.11 4.27 -7.50
N ASN A 124 -12.19 3.50 -6.90
CA ASN A 124 -10.76 3.83 -6.85
C ASN A 124 -9.88 2.80 -7.58
N PHE A 125 -10.44 1.62 -7.88
CA PHE A 125 -9.72 0.50 -8.48
C PHE A 125 -10.35 0.04 -9.79
N GLU A 126 -9.50 -0.45 -10.67
CA GLU A 126 -9.85 -1.21 -11.87
C GLU A 126 -9.44 -2.67 -11.70
N PHE A 127 -10.32 -3.57 -12.17
CA PHE A 127 -10.16 -5.01 -12.02
C PHE A 127 -10.14 -5.66 -13.40
N TYR A 128 -9.10 -6.44 -13.66
CA TYR A 128 -8.95 -7.16 -14.93
C TYR A 128 -8.68 -8.63 -14.68
N ASP A 129 -9.59 -9.47 -15.15
CA ASP A 129 -9.48 -10.92 -15.07
C ASP A 129 -8.65 -11.44 -16.27
N ALA A 130 -7.46 -11.99 -16.01
CA ALA A 130 -6.63 -12.63 -17.03
C ALA A 130 -5.92 -13.87 -16.48
N ASN A 131 -5.92 -14.96 -17.26
CA ASN A 131 -5.26 -16.22 -16.89
C ASN A 131 -5.65 -16.80 -15.51
N GLY A 132 -6.88 -16.54 -15.04
CA GLY A 132 -7.36 -16.98 -13.74
C GLY A 132 -6.84 -16.17 -12.56
N VAL A 133 -6.29 -14.97 -12.82
CA VAL A 133 -5.84 -13.99 -11.83
C VAL A 133 -6.59 -12.67 -12.07
N VAL A 134 -6.93 -12.00 -10.98
CA VAL A 134 -7.46 -10.63 -10.96
C VAL A 134 -6.29 -9.68 -10.78
N HIS A 135 -5.98 -8.93 -11.82
CA HIS A 135 -5.02 -7.82 -11.78
C HIS A 135 -5.74 -6.55 -11.33
N VAL A 136 -5.24 -5.92 -10.27
CA VAL A 136 -5.85 -4.73 -9.68
C VAL A 136 -4.94 -3.52 -9.88
N PHE A 137 -5.53 -2.45 -10.40
CA PHE A 137 -4.85 -1.18 -10.61
C PHE A 137 -5.63 -0.04 -9.96
N LEU A 138 -4.93 0.99 -9.54
CA LEU A 138 -5.48 2.28 -9.14
C LEU A 138 -5.98 3.03 -10.38
N LYS A 139 -7.11 3.72 -10.23
CA LYS A 139 -7.67 4.63 -11.23
C LYS A 139 -6.93 5.96 -11.33
#